data_AF-A0A7Y4UF55-F1
#
_entry.id   AF-A0A7Y4UF55-F1
#
_cell.length_a   1.000
_cell.length_b   1.000
_cell.length_c   1.000
_cell.angle_alpha   90.00
_cell.angle_beta   90.00
_cell.angle_gamma   90.00
#
_symmetry.space_group_name_H-M   'P 1'
#
loop_
_entity.id
_entity.type
_entity.pdbx_description
1 polymer ?
#
loop_
_entity_poly.entity_id
_entity_poly.type
_entity_poly.pdbx_seq_one_letter_code
_entity_poly.pdbx_strand_id
1 'polypeptide(L)'
;NNEDVFGQLRFKPHAKVNARLDAHHLRLSNKNDLWYVGGGAFQKNSFGFVGRPSQSKQSLGWLFDASADVAINARTAVTVYYGGMRGGGVQSAIYPPGGKNPFGHFLYFELMQKF
;
A
#
# COMPACT_ATOMS: atom_id res chain seq x y z
N ASN A 1 -14.91 9.49 -0.97
CA ASN A 1 -14.50 9.30 0.44
C ASN A 1 -12.99 9.26 0.55
N ASN A 2 -12.25 8.65 -0.39
CA ASN A 2 -10.78 8.73 -0.41
C ASN A 2 -10.27 9.40 -1.69
N GLU A 3 -9.13 10.06 -1.57
CA GLU A 3 -8.35 10.67 -2.65
C GLU A 3 -6.92 10.14 -2.60
N ASP A 4 -6.35 9.89 -3.77
CA ASP A 4 -4.97 9.41 -3.95
C ASP A 4 -4.24 10.32 -4.94
N VAL A 5 -3.14 10.92 -4.47
CA VAL A 5 -2.19 11.62 -5.34
C VAL A 5 -0.93 10.76 -5.41
N PHE A 6 -0.60 10.29 -6.60
CA PHE A 6 0.52 9.38 -6.77
C PHE A 6 1.48 9.78 -7.89
N GLY A 7 2.73 9.33 -7.73
CA GLY A 7 3.77 9.40 -8.74
C GLY A 7 4.39 8.03 -8.92
N GLN A 8 4.63 7.65 -10.17
CA GLN A 8 5.21 6.37 -10.54
C GLN A 8 6.43 6.56 -11.42
N LEU A 9 7.51 5.85 -11.09
CA LEU A 9 8.68 5.71 -11.93
C LEU A 9 8.85 4.25 -12.31
N ARG A 10 8.87 3.98 -13.62
CA ARG A 10 9.21 2.66 -14.17
C ARG A 10 10.44 2.77 -15.03
N PHE A 11 11.39 1.89 -14.81
CA PHE A 11 12.65 1.92 -15.54
C PHE A 11 13.23 0.51 -15.72
N LYS A 12 14.10 0.38 -16.71
CA LYS A 12 14.76 -0.87 -17.07
C LYS A 12 16.27 -0.67 -16.96
N PRO A 13 16.88 -0.88 -15.78
CA PRO A 13 18.32 -0.65 -15.61
C PRO A 13 19.16 -1.69 -16.38
N HIS A 14 18.57 -2.82 -16.75
CA HIS A 14 19.20 -3.88 -17.53
C HIS A 14 18.14 -4.60 -18.38
N ALA A 15 18.54 -5.25 -19.49
CA ALA A 15 17.61 -5.92 -20.40
C ALA A 15 16.73 -7.02 -19.75
N LYS A 16 17.21 -7.57 -18.63
CA LYS A 16 16.53 -8.62 -17.85
C LYS A 16 15.81 -8.09 -16.59
N VAL A 17 15.85 -6.79 -16.33
CA VAL A 17 15.34 -6.20 -15.09
C VAL A 17 14.31 -5.14 -15.41
N ASN A 18 13.10 -5.29 -14.86
CA ASN A 18 12.11 -4.23 -14.80
C ASN A 18 12.03 -3.75 -13.35
N ALA A 19 12.15 -2.45 -13.13
CA ALA A 19 12.02 -1.85 -11.81
C ALA A 19 10.89 -0.82 -11.79
N ARG A 20 10.22 -0.73 -10.65
CA ARG A 20 9.12 0.20 -10.39
C ARG A 20 9.29 0.80 -9.01
N LEU A 21 9.03 2.11 -8.91
CA LEU A 21 8.95 2.84 -7.67
C LEU A 21 7.67 3.68 -7.70
N ASP A 22 6.89 3.61 -6.62
CA ASP A 22 5.67 4.38 -6.45
C ASP A 22 5.69 5.16 -5.14
N ALA A 23 5.06 6.32 -5.18
CA ALA A 23 4.75 7.13 -4.01
C ALA A 23 3.29 7.55 -4.10
N HIS A 24 2.52 7.28 -3.05
CA HIS A 24 1.10 7.60 -2.94
C HIS A 24 0.87 8.45 -1.69
N HIS A 25 0.07 9.50 -1.82
CA HIS A 25 -0.46 10.27 -0.71
C HIS A 25 -1.96 10.08 -0.62
N LEU A 26 -2.42 9.44 0.46
CA LEU A 26 -3.81 9.10 0.68
C LEU A 26 -4.45 10.09 1.66
N ARG A 27 -5.65 10.56 1.34
CA ARG A 27 -6.46 11.42 2.22
C ARG A 27 -7.95 11.20 2.04
N LEU A 28 -8.70 11.39 3.12
CA LEU A 28 -10.15 11.46 3.05
C LEU A 28 -10.61 12.71 2.30
N SER A 29 -11.61 12.57 1.44
CA SER A 29 -12.21 13.66 0.67
C SER A 29 -12.80 14.73 1.60
N ASN A 30 -13.39 14.32 2.74
CA ASN A 30 -13.90 15.20 3.78
C ASN A 30 -13.35 14.83 5.17
N LYS A 31 -13.20 15.79 6.07
CA LYS A 31 -12.83 15.52 7.47
C LYS A 31 -13.89 14.77 8.25
N ASN A 32 -15.14 14.72 7.78
CA ASN A 32 -16.23 13.97 8.39
C ASN A 32 -16.40 12.56 7.79
N ASP A 33 -15.57 12.21 6.81
CA ASP A 33 -15.57 10.88 6.22
C ASP A 33 -15.05 9.82 7.22
N LEU A 34 -15.59 8.61 7.11
CA LEU A 34 -15.13 7.45 7.88
C LEU A 34 -14.00 6.73 7.15
N TRP A 35 -13.04 6.20 7.89
CA TRP A 35 -12.13 5.17 7.38
C TRP A 35 -12.76 3.80 7.58
N TYR A 36 -13.04 3.11 6.47
CA TYR A 36 -13.54 1.74 6.47
C TYR A 36 -12.42 0.69 6.45
N VAL A 37 -12.51 -0.28 7.36
CA VAL A 37 -11.67 -1.49 7.38
C VAL A 37 -12.59 -2.70 7.48
N GLY A 38 -12.33 -3.76 6.73
CA GLY A 38 -13.23 -4.91 6.72
C GLY A 38 -12.79 -6.06 5.83
N GLY A 39 -13.52 -7.17 5.93
CA GLY A 39 -13.39 -8.30 5.02
C GLY A 39 -14.01 -7.99 3.65
N GLY A 40 -13.54 -8.69 2.61
CA GLY A 40 -14.04 -8.49 1.25
C GLY A 40 -15.52 -8.86 1.12
N ALA A 41 -16.24 -8.18 0.22
CA ALA A 41 -17.68 -8.40 -0.03
C ALA A 41 -18.05 -9.85 -0.38
N PHE A 42 -17.08 -10.65 -0.80
CA PHE A 42 -17.25 -12.04 -1.21
C PHE A 42 -16.73 -13.06 -0.19
N GLN A 43 -16.31 -12.64 1.01
CA GLN A 43 -15.90 -13.54 2.08
C GLN A 43 -17.09 -13.93 2.95
N LYS A 44 -17.70 -15.09 2.69
CA LYS A 44 -18.91 -15.58 3.38
C LYS A 44 -18.84 -15.56 4.91
N ASN A 45 -17.69 -15.87 5.50
CA ASN A 45 -17.56 -16.06 6.95
C ASN A 45 -16.93 -14.86 7.69
N SER A 46 -16.43 -13.86 6.96
CA SER A 46 -15.73 -12.68 7.51
C SER A 46 -16.20 -11.37 6.89
N PHE A 47 -17.35 -11.39 6.21
CA PHE A 47 -17.94 -10.19 5.64
C PHE A 47 -18.35 -9.19 6.73
N GLY A 48 -17.93 -7.94 6.56
CA GLY A 48 -18.27 -6.84 7.44
C GLY A 48 -17.27 -5.70 7.29
N PHE A 49 -17.76 -4.46 7.36
CA PHE A 49 -16.93 -3.26 7.38
C PHE A 49 -17.15 -2.51 8.68
N VAL A 50 -16.06 -2.09 9.31
CA VAL A 50 -16.07 -1.18 10.45
C VAL A 50 -15.61 0.18 9.96
N GLY A 51 -16.49 1.17 10.04
CA GLY A 51 -16.15 2.57 9.84
C GLY A 51 -15.59 3.16 11.12
N ARG A 52 -14.40 3.76 11.05
CA ARG A 52 -13.79 4.49 12.17
C ARG A 52 -13.84 5.99 11.88
N PRO A 53 -14.29 6.82 12.83
CA PRO A 53 -14.31 8.26 12.65
C PRO A 53 -12.88 8.78 12.51
N SER A 54 -12.70 9.73 11.59
CA SER A 54 -11.40 10.32 11.28
C SER A 54 -10.88 11.29 12.35
N GLN A 55 -11.70 11.58 13.38
CA GLN A 55 -11.43 12.57 14.43
C GLN A 55 -11.10 13.96 13.85
N SER A 56 -11.86 14.39 12.82
CA SER A 56 -11.66 15.65 12.09
C SER A 56 -10.32 15.78 11.37
N LYS A 57 -9.63 14.66 11.11
CA LYS A 57 -8.41 14.60 10.29
C LYS A 57 -8.76 14.12 8.88
N GLN A 58 -7.89 14.42 7.91
CA GLN A 58 -8.08 14.00 6.52
C GLN A 58 -6.92 13.14 6.00
N SER A 59 -5.69 13.45 6.39
CA SER A 59 -4.52 12.69 5.91
C SER A 59 -4.55 11.25 6.41
N LEU A 60 -4.58 10.29 5.48
CA LEU A 60 -4.33 8.87 5.72
C LEU A 60 -2.81 8.57 5.65
N GLY A 61 -2.03 9.43 5.00
CA GLY A 61 -0.57 9.39 5.07
C GLY A 61 0.06 9.05 3.73
N TRP A 62 1.25 8.46 3.80
CA TRP A 62 2.07 8.15 2.63
C TRP A 62 2.31 6.65 2.52
N LEU A 63 2.25 6.14 1.29
CA LEU A 63 2.69 4.81 0.93
C LEU A 63 3.80 4.94 -0.11
N PHE A 64 4.88 4.24 0.09
CA PHE A 64 5.98 4.11 -0.85
C PHE A 64 6.20 2.64 -1.13
N ASP A 65 6.33 2.27 -2.39
CA ASP A 65 6.68 0.90 -2.74
C ASP A 65 7.67 0.82 -3.89
N ALA A 66 8.40 -0.28 -3.89
CA ALA A 66 9.46 -0.58 -4.83
C ALA A 66 9.34 -2.04 -5.23
N SER A 67 9.42 -2.31 -6.53
CA SER A 67 9.48 -3.67 -7.04
C SER A 67 10.52 -3.84 -8.13
N ALA A 68 11.06 -5.04 -8.23
CA ALA A 68 11.95 -5.44 -9.31
C ALA A 68 11.62 -6.85 -9.78
N ASP A 69 11.40 -6.99 -11.09
CA ASP A 69 11.24 -8.27 -11.77
C ASP A 69 12.53 -8.59 -12.52
N VAL A 70 13.14 -9.72 -12.18
CA VAL A 70 14.40 -10.19 -12.77
C VAL A 70 14.15 -11.48 -13.55
N ALA A 71 14.29 -11.40 -14.87
CA ALA A 71 14.23 -12.57 -15.73
C ALA A 71 15.53 -13.37 -15.62
N ILE A 72 15.46 -14.56 -15.03
CA ILE A 72 16.62 -15.46 -14.93
C ILE A 72 16.86 -16.12 -16.30
N ASN A 73 15.80 -16.66 -16.89
CA ASN A 73 15.79 -17.26 -18.22
C ASN A 73 14.40 -17.10 -18.88
N ALA A 74 14.17 -17.69 -20.06
CA ALA A 74 12.91 -17.57 -20.80
C ALA A 74 11.68 -18.15 -20.08
N ARG A 75 11.87 -18.98 -19.05
CA ARG A 75 10.82 -19.67 -18.28
C ARG A 75 10.79 -19.29 -16.81
N THR A 76 11.83 -18.65 -16.28
CA THR A 76 11.98 -18.36 -14.85
C THR A 76 12.19 -16.88 -14.60
N ALA A 77 11.41 -16.31 -13.69
CA ALA A 77 11.59 -14.93 -13.20
C ALA A 77 11.45 -14.87 -11.68
N VAL A 78 12.13 -13.91 -11.07
CA VAL A 78 12.03 -13.59 -9.65
C VAL A 78 11.52 -12.16 -9.49
N THR A 79 10.54 -11.97 -8.62
CA THR A 79 10.05 -10.64 -8.24
C THR A 79 10.39 -10.37 -6.79
N VAL A 80 10.92 -9.18 -6.54
CA VAL A 80 11.09 -8.64 -5.19
C VAL A 80 10.19 -7.43 -5.05
N TYR A 81 9.47 -7.35 -3.94
CA TYR A 81 8.62 -6.20 -3.63
C TYR A 81 8.83 -5.77 -2.20
N TYR A 82 8.99 -4.46 -2.00
CA TYR A 82 9.03 -3.82 -0.70
C TYR A 82 8.05 -2.65 -0.68
N GLY A 83 7.16 -2.62 0.30
CA GLY A 83 6.26 -1.51 0.57
C GLY A 83 6.46 -0.95 1.97
N GLY A 84 6.41 0.37 2.12
CA GLY A 84 6.47 1.08 3.38
C GLY A 84 5.37 2.12 3.47
N MET A 85 4.69 2.19 4.60
CA MET A 85 3.64 3.17 4.86
C MET A 85 3.95 4.00 6.10
N ARG A 86 3.65 5.29 6.03
CA ARG A 86 3.68 6.22 7.16
C ARG A 86 2.30 6.83 7.31
N GLY A 87 1.63 6.49 8.42
CA GLY A 87 0.30 6.96 8.74
C GLY A 87 0.24 8.47 8.96
N GLY A 88 -0.86 9.06 8.52
CA GLY A 88 -1.17 10.47 8.70
C GLY A 88 -1.99 10.75 9.98
N GLY A 89 -2.61 11.93 10.01
CA GLY A 89 -3.37 12.38 11.17
C GLY A 89 -4.55 11.47 11.55
N VAL A 90 -5.19 10.82 10.57
CA VAL A 90 -6.30 9.89 10.81
C VAL A 90 -5.79 8.65 11.56
N GLN A 91 -4.67 8.07 11.11
CA GLN A 91 -4.03 6.88 11.70
C GLN A 91 -3.58 7.15 13.12
N SER A 92 -2.90 8.28 13.36
CA SER A 92 -2.45 8.64 14.70
C SER A 92 -3.61 8.89 15.68
N ALA A 93 -4.75 9.37 15.19
CA ALA A 93 -5.92 9.58 16.02
C ALA A 93 -6.63 8.26 16.38
N ILE A 94 -6.65 7.30 15.45
CA ILE A 94 -7.32 6.00 15.62
C ILE A 94 -6.42 4.96 16.32
N TYR A 95 -5.10 5.06 16.16
CA TYR A 95 -4.11 4.16 16.74
C TYR A 95 -3.07 4.92 17.59
N PRO A 96 -3.46 5.51 18.74
CA PRO A 96 -2.55 6.28 19.61
C PRO A 96 -1.27 5.55 20.04
N PRO A 97 -1.26 4.23 20.32
CA PRO A 97 -0.04 3.50 20.63
C PRO A 97 1.01 3.52 19.51
N GLY A 98 0.59 3.71 18.25
CA GLY A 98 1.48 3.85 17.09
C GLY A 98 2.14 5.23 16.97
N GLY A 99 1.83 6.16 17.88
CA GLY A 99 2.43 7.49 17.94
C GLY A 99 1.98 8.45 16.83
N LYS A 100 2.71 9.57 16.70
CA LYS A 100 2.35 10.69 15.80
C LYS A 100 2.45 10.37 14.30
N ASN A 101 3.09 9.25 13.92
CA ASN A 101 3.25 8.81 12.54
C ASN A 101 3.51 7.29 12.52
N PRO A 102 2.47 6.44 12.70
CA PRO A 102 2.68 4.99 12.73
C PRO A 102 3.29 4.51 11.42
N PHE A 103 4.28 3.62 11.50
CA PHE A 103 4.99 3.09 10.34
C PHE A 103 4.71 1.59 10.19
N GLY A 104 4.53 1.15 8.95
CA GLY A 104 4.42 -0.27 8.61
C GLY A 104 5.22 -0.56 7.36
N HIS A 105 5.69 -1.80 7.22
CA HIS A 105 6.38 -2.27 6.04
C HIS A 105 5.96 -3.68 5.67
N PHE A 106 6.13 -4.03 4.41
CA PHE A 106 5.83 -5.34 3.86
C PHE A 106 6.90 -5.70 2.82
N LEU A 107 7.38 -6.94 2.88
CA LEU A 107 8.40 -7.47 1.98
C LEU A 107 7.96 -8.85 1.52
N TYR A 108 8.02 -9.09 0.22
CA TYR A 108 7.87 -10.44 -0.31
C TYR A 108 8.81 -10.71 -1.49
N PHE A 109 9.00 -12.00 -1.73
CA PHE A 109 9.72 -12.54 -2.88
C PHE A 109 8.78 -13.53 -3.58
N GLU A 110 8.73 -13.46 -4.90
CA GLU A 110 7.94 -14.37 -5.72
C GLU A 110 8.85 -15.02 -6.78
N LEU A 111 8.67 -16.32 -7.00
CA LEU A 111 9.32 -17.08 -8.06
C LEU A 111 8.25 -17.54 -9.05
N MET A 112 8.38 -17.14 -10.31
CA MET A 112 7.51 -17.58 -11.39
C MET A 112 8.25 -18.57 -12.31
N GLN A 113 7.65 -19.72 -12.54
CA GLN A 113 8.14 -20.76 -13.45
C GLN A 113 7.06 -21.15 -14.47
N LYS A 114 7.39 -21.12 -15.76
CA LYS A 114 6.53 -21.62 -16.85
C LYS A 114 6.86 -23.09 -17.14
N PHE A 115 5.82 -23.91 -17.34
CA PHE A 115 5.90 -25.33 -17.69
C PHE A 115 5.52 -25.55 -19.15
#